data_AF-A0A9E0GSC8-F1
#
_entry.id   AF-A0A9E0GSC8-F1
#
_cell.length_a   1.000
_cell.length_b   1.000
_cell.length_c   1.000
_cell.angle_alpha   90.00
_cell.angle_beta   90.00
_cell.angle_gamma   90.00
#
_symmetry.space_group_name_H-M   'P 1'
#
loop_
_entity.id
_entity.type
_entity.pdbx_description
1 polymer ?
#
loop_
_entity_poly.entity_id
_entity_poly.type
_entity_poly.pdbx_seq_one_letter_code
_entity_poly.pdbx_strand_id
1 'polypeptide(L)' 'MLADYEMMTVTIDENLKSAVEEILQSQGMNLEEAINLYFEEIINARGIPFDVVLPPIAE' A
#
# COMPACT_ATOMS: atom_id res chain seq x y z
N MET A 1 24.52 -14.37 -4.33
CA MET A 1 23.27 -14.51 -3.58
C MET A 1 22.25 -13.68 -4.32
N LEU A 2 21.23 -14.32 -4.90
CA LEU A 2 20.01 -13.60 -5.26
C LEU A 2 19.45 -13.07 -3.93
N ALA A 3 19.05 -11.80 -3.87
CA ALA A 3 18.40 -11.29 -2.66
C ALA A 3 17.20 -12.19 -2.33
N ASP A 4 17.00 -12.48 -1.04
CA ASP A 4 15.89 -13.33 -0.58
C ASP A 4 14.58 -12.55 -0.77
N TYR A 5 13.99 -12.63 -1.98
CA TYR A 5 12.66 -12.11 -2.27
C TYR A 5 11.61 -13.13 -1.78
N GLU A 6 10.65 -12.67 -1.00
CA GLU A 6 9.48 -13.45 -0.60
C GLU A 6 8.25 -12.99 -1.38
N MET A 7 7.44 -13.93 -1.86
CA MET A 7 6.20 -13.63 -2.57
C MET A 7 5.03 -13.45 -1.59
N MET A 8 4.28 -12.37 -1.75
CA MET A 8 3.07 -12.08 -0.97
C MET A 8 1.84 -12.06 -1.88
N THR A 9 0.79 -12.79 -1.49
CA THR A 9 -0.52 -12.76 -2.16
C THR A 9 -1.52 -12.05 -1.27
N VAL A 10 -2.22 -11.04 -1.80
CA VAL A 10 -3.25 -10.28 -1.09
C VAL A 10 -4.53 -10.28 -1.93
N THR A 11 -5.67 -10.49 -1.28
CA THR A 11 -6.98 -10.31 -1.91
C THR A 11 -7.41 -8.86 -1.74
N ILE A 12 -7.72 -8.19 -2.84
CA ILE A 12 -8.13 -6.79 -2.89
C ILE A 12 -9.34 -6.63 -3.80
N ASP A 13 -10.17 -5.63 -3.54
CA ASP A 13 -11.22 -5.21 -4.47
C ASP A 13 -10.62 -4.74 -5.80
N GLU A 14 -11.23 -5.15 -6.91
CA GLU A 14 -10.72 -4.85 -8.25
C GLU A 14 -10.74 -3.35 -8.55
N ASN A 15 -11.82 -2.64 -8.17
CA ASN A 15 -11.92 -1.21 -8.41
C ASN A 15 -10.90 -0.44 -7.58
N LEU A 16 -10.70 -0.86 -6.33
CA LEU A 16 -9.66 -0.29 -5.47
C LEU A 16 -8.27 -0.48 -6.10
N LYS A 17 -7.96 -1.69 -6.58
CA LYS A 17 -6.67 -1.96 -7.23
C LYS A 17 -6.47 -1.08 -8.46
N SER A 18 -7.43 -1.01 -9.36
CA SER A 18 -7.32 -0.20 -10.59
C SER A 18 -7.15 1.29 -10.28
N ALA A 19 -7.89 1.83 -9.32
CA ALA A 19 -7.76 3.23 -8.91
C ALA A 19 -6.36 3.53 -8.33
N VAL A 20 -5.82 2.64 -7.50
CA VAL A 20 -4.46 2.79 -6.96
C VAL A 20 -3.41 2.71 -8.07
N GLU A 21 -3.54 1.76 -9.01
CA GLU A 21 -2.60 1.62 -10.13
C GLU A 21 -2.58 2.88 -11.02
N GLU A 22 -3.72 3.50 -11.30
CA GLU A 22 -3.80 4.76 -12.06
C GLU A 22 -3.07 5.91 -11.33
N ILE A 23 -3.27 6.04 -10.02
CA ILE A 23 -2.62 7.05 -9.19
C ILE A 23 -1.10 6.84 -9.19
N LEU A 24 -0.62 5.62 -8.96
CA LEU A 24 0.81 5.32 -8.90
C LEU A 24 1.49 5.52 -10.26
N GLN A 25 0.84 5.12 -11.35
CA GLN A 25 1.36 5.35 -12.71
C GLN A 25 1.53 6.84 -13.01
N SER A 26 0.61 7.70 -12.54
CA SER A 26 0.75 9.15 -12.70
C SER A 26 1.99 9.72 -11.99
N GLN A 27 2.53 8.99 -11.02
CA GLN A 27 3.75 9.33 -10.26
C GLN A 27 4.99 8.57 -10.76
N GLY A 28 4.85 7.76 -11.81
CA GLY A 28 5.93 6.93 -12.34
C GLY A 28 6.30 5.72 -11.46
N MET A 29 5.36 5.27 -10.62
CA MET A 29 5.55 4.17 -9.67
C MET A 29 4.61 3.00 -9.98
N ASN A 30 5.02 1.78 -9.63
CA ASN A 30 4.16 0.59 -9.68
C ASN A 30 3.71 0.13 -8.28
N LEU A 31 2.83 -0.85 -8.23
CA LEU A 31 2.24 -1.34 -6.98
C LEU A 31 3.26 -2.00 -6.04
N GLU A 32 4.26 -2.71 -6.58
CA GLU A 32 5.31 -3.37 -5.78
C GLU A 32 6.19 -2.34 -5.08
N GLU A 33 6.60 -1.29 -5.80
CA GLU A 33 7.35 -0.16 -5.23
C GLU A 33 6.55 0.52 -4.10
N ALA A 34 5.27 0.78 -4.33
CA ALA A 34 4.39 1.40 -3.33
C ALA A 34 4.20 0.52 -2.07
N ILE A 35 4.04 -0.79 -2.24
CA ILE A 35 3.91 -1.74 -1.12
C ILE A 35 5.19 -1.79 -0.29
N ASN A 36 6.36 -1.83 -0.95
CA ASN A 36 7.64 -1.81 -0.25
C ASN A 36 7.83 -0.52 0.55
N LEU A 37 7.54 0.64 -0.06
CA LEU A 37 7.58 1.94 0.64
C LEU A 37 6.62 1.98 1.83
N TYR A 38 5.41 1.42 1.67
CA TYR A 38 4.44 1.33 2.77
C TYR A 38 4.99 0.52 3.96
N PHE A 39 5.69 -0.60 3.70
CA PHE A 39 6.32 -1.39 4.76
C PHE A 39 7.48 -0.66 5.44
N GLU A 40 8.32 0.04 4.69
CA GLU A 40 9.36 0.89 5.27
C GLU A 40 8.77 1.96 6.19
N GLU A 41 7.67 2.59 5.78
CA GLU A 41 6.99 3.60 6.59
C GLU A 41 6.34 3.03 7.85
N ILE A 42 5.82 1.80 7.81
CA ILE A 42 5.37 1.12 9.03
C ILE A 42 6.50 0.96 10.04
N ILE A 43 7.69 0.56 9.56
CA ILE A 43 8.87 0.39 10.42
C ILE A 43 9.27 1.75 11.01
N ASN A 44 9.33 2.80 10.19
CA ASN A 44 9.71 4.15 10.59
C ASN A 44 8.72 4.74 11.62
N ALA A 45 7.43 4.59 11.38
CA ALA A 45 6.37 5.11 12.25
C ALA A 45 6.14 4.24 13.50
N ARG A 46 6.69 3.02 13.53
CA ARG A 46 6.35 1.97 14.53
C ARG A 46 4.84 1.79 14.68
N GLY A 47 4.12 1.86 13.56
CA GLY A 47 2.67 1.90 13.49
C GLY A 47 2.20 2.07 12.05
N ILE A 48 0.89 2.11 11.82
CA ILE A 48 0.34 2.38 10.49
C ILE A 48 0.63 3.86 10.13
N PRO A 49 1.22 4.14 8.96
CA PRO A 49 1.68 5.49 8.58
C PRO A 49 0.54 6.39 8.08
N PHE A 50 -0.62 6.30 8.71
CA PHE A 50 -1.77 7.18 8.52
C PHE A 50 -2.70 7.07 9.73
N ASP A 51 -3.48 8.12 9.98
CA ASP A 51 -4.43 8.12 11.08
C ASP A 51 -5.56 7.12 10.83
N VAL A 52 -5.62 6.09 11.67
CA VAL A 52 -6.75 5.14 11.68
C VAL A 52 -7.86 5.73 12.54
N VAL A 53 -8.69 6.56 11.92
CA VAL A 53 -9.88 7.12 12.56
C VAL A 53 -11.11 6.26 12.26
N LEU A 54 -12.04 6.18 13.21
CA LEU A 54 -13.35 5.58 12.93
C LEU A 54 -14.03 6.37 11.80
N PRO A 55 -14.69 5.69 10.84
CA PRO A 55 -15.44 6.39 9.81
C PRO A 55 -16.47 7.32 10.46
N PRO A 56 -16.78 8.47 9.84
CA PRO A 56 -17.85 9.33 10.35
C PRO A 56 -19.12 8.51 10.51
N ILE A 57 -19.78 8.67 11.65
CA ILE A 57 -21.10 8.06 11.89
C ILE A 57 -22.02 8.64 10.81
N ALA A 58 -22.53 7.79 9.93
CA ALA A 58 -23.54 8.23 8.95
C ALA A 58 -24.78 8.73 9.71
N GLU A 59 -25.18 9.97 9.47
CA GLU A 59 -26.44 10.55 9.98
C GLU A 59 -27.67 9.92 9.34
#